data_AF-A0A1W2C2Z9-F1
#
_entry.id   AF-A0A1W2C2Z9-F1
#
_cell.length_a   1.000
_cell.length_b   1.000
_cell.length_c   1.000
_cell.angle_alpha   90.00
_cell.angle_beta   90.00
_cell.angle_gamma   90.00
#
_symmetry.space_group_name_H-M   'P 1'
#
loop_
_entity.id
_entity.type
_entity.pdbx_description
1 polymer ?
#
loop_
_entity_poly.entity_id
_entity_poly.type
_entity_poly.pdbx_seq_one_letter_code
_entity_poly.pdbx_strand_id
1 'polypeptide(L)'
;MKTKQQTFIISLIFIFIFSVSIFINTAFAAPPAQVVIIPFEINAENDLEFLKTGIQDMLNSRLSWKDKVVVVDKAAVNDTIKGLGKFKGESLALLAGGKLKADYIISGSITVIGQSASIDATLRDITGQIDPITFFGQSNSLGGVIPEINRFATTVNEQVFQRQLDYNFSGTPQTLPSPPRSSNSINKSTAPNPIFKTAASSNNKSTLNPNFKTTGSPDSSTGFWKTPPLPLLAIGMDVGDVNNDGIVETVILTNKTIIIYQMLNNRMVKTTQIPTAKFSHPLGIDIGDINNNGTPEIFISSLNSDRNRANSYILEFNGKSYPAVKTGIPWYYRISKETSGKPLLLGQEQRKKKADILTAPVYEMQYHNGNYVPHNIILRGKTANVLGVAIKKDNQNKHFSTAAFDTIEHLSLFTESGTLLWRNREASGGTMSMFFLPKAHADDDQDIQFFPLRIRIHDMNGDGNIEILSATNHDKTMGILSNSKAYDWGVLESYSWKGTDMISNWKTSPLPGRISDFLVADFDNDGIDELVVATVTEEGDTVISKSKSRLVAYDLIVSQDN
;
A
#
# COMPACT_ATOMS: atom_id res chain seq x y z
N MET A 1 -8.72 51.52 -67.80
CA MET A 1 -7.87 51.86 -66.62
C MET A 1 -8.58 51.71 -65.27
N LYS A 2 -9.90 51.96 -65.14
CA LYS A 2 -10.61 51.90 -63.85
C LYS A 2 -10.73 50.50 -63.19
N THR A 3 -10.76 49.43 -63.98
CA THR A 3 -11.00 48.05 -63.47
C THR A 3 -9.77 47.39 -62.82
N LYS A 4 -8.54 47.73 -63.24
CA LYS A 4 -7.30 47.22 -62.60
C LYS A 4 -6.97 47.92 -61.28
N GLN A 5 -7.37 49.18 -61.13
CA GLN A 5 -7.16 49.94 -59.89
C GLN A 5 -8.10 49.47 -58.76
N GLN A 6 -9.34 49.11 -59.09
CA GLN A 6 -10.29 48.57 -58.11
C GLN A 6 -9.90 47.18 -57.59
N THR A 7 -9.37 46.31 -58.44
CA THR A 7 -8.89 44.98 -58.01
C THR A 7 -7.65 45.07 -57.12
N PHE A 8 -6.76 46.04 -57.37
CA PHE A 8 -5.59 46.27 -56.53
C PHE A 8 -5.95 46.81 -55.14
N ILE A 9 -6.92 47.75 -55.06
CA ILE A 9 -7.37 48.33 -53.79
C ILE A 9 -8.11 47.28 -52.94
N ILE A 10 -8.93 46.42 -53.56
CA ILE A 10 -9.64 45.34 -52.84
C ILE A 10 -8.64 44.31 -52.28
N SER A 11 -7.59 43.97 -53.04
CA SER A 11 -6.56 43.04 -52.57
C SER A 11 -5.72 43.63 -51.43
N LEU A 12 -5.47 44.94 -51.44
CA LEU A 12 -4.74 45.63 -50.36
C LEU A 12 -5.57 45.70 -49.06
N ILE A 13 -6.88 45.92 -49.18
CA ILE A 13 -7.82 45.91 -48.04
C ILE A 13 -7.92 44.50 -47.46
N PHE A 14 -7.94 43.46 -48.30
CA PHE A 14 -7.97 42.07 -47.83
C PHE A 14 -6.68 41.69 -47.09
N ILE A 15 -5.51 42.12 -47.57
CA ILE A 15 -4.22 41.88 -46.89
C ILE A 15 -4.14 42.68 -45.57
N PHE A 16 -4.69 43.89 -45.51
CA PHE A 16 -4.72 44.68 -44.28
C PHE A 16 -5.68 44.08 -43.24
N ILE A 17 -6.86 43.59 -43.64
CA ILE A 17 -7.80 42.89 -42.75
C ILE A 17 -7.20 41.56 -42.28
N PHE A 18 -6.52 40.82 -43.17
CA PHE A 18 -5.85 39.57 -42.80
C PHE A 18 -4.66 39.81 -41.86
N SER A 19 -3.93 40.92 -42.01
CA SER A 19 -2.83 41.31 -41.11
C SER A 19 -3.31 41.81 -39.75
N VAL A 20 -4.50 42.44 -39.66
CA VAL A 20 -5.10 42.89 -38.39
C VAL A 20 -5.71 41.72 -37.62
N SER A 21 -6.23 40.69 -38.30
CA SER A 21 -6.74 39.47 -37.65
C SER A 21 -5.64 38.59 -37.02
N ILE A 22 -4.37 38.78 -37.36
CA ILE A 22 -3.25 38.02 -36.78
C ILE A 22 -2.76 38.61 -35.44
N PHE A 23 -3.20 39.82 -35.04
CA PHE A 23 -2.68 40.53 -33.86
C PHE A 23 -3.62 40.61 -32.64
N ILE A 24 -4.79 39.94 -32.61
CA ILE A 24 -5.79 40.13 -31.52
C ILE A 24 -5.91 38.94 -30.55
N ASN A 25 -5.18 37.83 -30.73
CA ASN A 25 -5.23 36.70 -29.79
C ASN A 25 -3.99 36.61 -28.88
N THR A 26 -3.64 37.70 -28.19
CA THR A 26 -2.92 37.57 -26.91
C THR A 26 -3.99 37.47 -25.82
N ALA A 27 -4.47 36.25 -25.57
CA ALA A 27 -5.20 35.95 -24.35
C ALA A 27 -4.23 36.15 -23.17
N PHE A 28 -4.32 37.29 -22.49
CA PHE A 28 -3.71 37.45 -21.18
C PHE A 28 -4.36 36.42 -20.26
N ALA A 29 -3.62 35.38 -19.89
CA ALA A 29 -4.06 34.45 -18.87
C ALA A 29 -4.32 35.26 -17.59
N ALA A 30 -5.55 35.17 -17.06
CA ALA A 30 -5.89 35.81 -15.80
C ALA A 30 -4.91 35.32 -14.72
N PRO A 31 -4.40 36.22 -13.85
CA PRO A 31 -3.51 35.82 -12.78
C PRO A 31 -4.20 34.77 -11.90
N PRO A 32 -3.44 33.79 -11.36
CA PRO A 32 -4.02 32.74 -10.55
C PRO A 32 -4.65 33.30 -9.29
N ALA A 33 -5.80 32.76 -8.88
CA ALA A 33 -6.50 33.16 -7.67
C ALA A 33 -5.66 32.84 -6.43
N GLN A 34 -5.49 33.80 -5.54
CA GLN A 34 -4.68 33.67 -4.34
C GLN A 34 -5.54 33.27 -3.14
N VAL A 35 -5.25 32.12 -2.52
CA VAL A 35 -6.03 31.57 -1.40
C VAL A 35 -5.22 31.57 -0.12
N VAL A 36 -5.77 32.14 0.96
CA VAL A 36 -5.17 32.09 2.31
C VAL A 36 -5.94 31.13 3.20
N ILE A 37 -5.23 30.23 3.86
CA ILE A 37 -5.81 29.26 4.80
C ILE A 37 -5.39 29.65 6.22
N ILE A 38 -6.34 30.19 6.97
CA ILE A 38 -6.15 30.52 8.38
C ILE A 38 -6.09 29.21 9.19
N PRO A 39 -5.17 29.06 10.15
CA PRO A 39 -5.14 27.90 11.04
C PRO A 39 -6.49 27.71 11.71
N PHE A 40 -7.05 26.50 11.62
CA PHE A 40 -8.34 26.20 12.23
C PHE A 40 -8.25 26.31 13.76
N GLU A 41 -9.30 26.85 14.36
CA GLU A 41 -9.44 26.84 15.81
C GLU A 41 -9.76 25.42 16.27
N ILE A 42 -9.05 24.89 17.27
CA ILE A 42 -9.31 23.55 17.81
C ILE A 42 -9.80 23.69 19.24
N ASN A 43 -11.04 23.26 19.46
CA ASN A 43 -11.68 23.20 20.77
C ASN A 43 -11.69 21.74 21.21
N ALA A 44 -10.72 21.34 22.03
CA ALA A 44 -10.56 19.97 22.51
C ALA A 44 -10.01 19.96 23.95
N GLU A 45 -10.23 18.86 24.68
CA GLU A 45 -9.66 18.66 26.02
C GLU A 45 -8.13 18.46 26.00
N ASN A 46 -7.61 17.89 24.90
CA ASN A 46 -6.19 17.64 24.70
C ASN A 46 -5.60 18.64 23.69
N ASP A 47 -4.29 18.87 23.78
CA ASP A 47 -3.58 19.67 22.78
C ASP A 47 -3.42 18.90 21.46
N LEU A 48 -4.01 19.45 20.39
CA LEU A 48 -4.06 18.86 19.05
C LEU A 48 -3.41 19.80 18.03
N GLU A 49 -2.28 20.42 18.37
CA GLU A 49 -1.57 21.34 17.47
C GLU A 49 -1.17 20.69 16.13
N PHE A 50 -0.90 19.38 16.13
CA PHE A 50 -0.64 18.61 14.91
C PHE A 50 -1.82 18.66 13.92
N LEU A 51 -3.06 18.73 14.41
CA LEU A 51 -4.26 18.77 13.59
C LEU A 51 -4.41 20.12 12.88
N LYS A 52 -4.08 21.23 13.56
CA LYS A 52 -4.04 22.57 12.95
C LYS A 52 -3.09 22.61 11.77
N THR A 53 -1.88 22.10 11.98
CA THR A 53 -0.83 22.02 10.97
C THR A 53 -1.25 21.12 9.82
N GLY A 54 -1.74 19.91 10.10
CA GLY A 54 -2.13 18.94 9.07
C GLY A 54 -3.28 19.42 8.19
N ILE A 55 -4.26 20.13 8.74
CA ILE A 55 -5.39 20.67 7.97
C ILE A 55 -4.94 21.76 6.99
N GLN A 56 -4.07 22.68 7.44
CA GLN A 56 -3.54 23.70 6.54
C GLN A 56 -2.76 23.08 5.38
N ASP A 57 -1.94 22.07 5.67
CA ASP A 57 -1.14 21.39 4.65
C ASP A 57 -2.03 20.64 3.65
N MET A 58 -3.09 19.99 4.15
CA MET A 58 -4.04 19.26 3.32
C MET A 58 -4.89 20.17 2.44
N LEU A 59 -5.41 21.27 2.99
CA LEU A 59 -6.16 22.26 2.22
C LEU A 59 -5.26 22.95 1.19
N ASN A 60 -4.01 23.25 1.55
CA ASN A 60 -3.03 23.80 0.62
C ASN A 60 -2.83 22.87 -0.59
N SER A 61 -2.58 21.58 -0.32
CA SER A 61 -2.40 20.59 -1.38
C SER A 61 -3.64 20.41 -2.27
N ARG A 62 -4.84 20.38 -1.69
CA ARG A 62 -6.08 20.09 -2.43
C ARG A 62 -6.61 21.27 -3.23
N LEU A 63 -6.32 22.49 -2.81
CA LEU A 63 -6.81 23.71 -3.46
C LEU A 63 -5.80 24.26 -4.48
N SER A 64 -4.51 23.96 -4.31
CA SER A 64 -3.49 24.36 -5.27
C SER A 64 -3.79 23.80 -6.67
N TRP A 65 -3.77 24.68 -7.65
CA TRP A 65 -4.00 24.34 -9.05
C TRP A 65 -3.04 25.12 -9.92
N LYS A 66 -2.14 24.39 -10.60
CA LYS A 66 -1.13 24.98 -11.47
C LYS A 66 -1.75 26.02 -12.42
N ASP A 67 -1.15 27.21 -12.43
CA ASP A 67 -1.52 28.35 -13.26
C ASP A 67 -2.94 28.94 -13.00
N LYS A 68 -3.67 28.47 -11.98
CA LYS A 68 -5.06 28.92 -11.69
C LYS A 68 -5.36 29.24 -10.23
N VAL A 69 -4.77 28.51 -9.27
CA VAL A 69 -4.97 28.73 -7.83
C VAL A 69 -3.63 28.59 -7.12
N VAL A 70 -3.20 29.65 -6.45
CA VAL A 70 -2.00 29.68 -5.62
C VAL A 70 -2.41 29.85 -4.18
N VAL A 71 -2.10 28.85 -3.36
CA VAL A 71 -2.30 28.96 -1.92
C VAL A 71 -1.06 29.63 -1.32
N VAL A 72 -1.29 30.60 -0.42
CA VAL A 72 -0.22 31.36 0.23
C VAL A 72 0.55 30.47 1.20
N ASP A 73 1.89 30.64 1.21
CA ASP A 73 2.78 29.91 2.10
C ASP A 73 2.38 30.00 3.57
N LYS A 74 2.38 28.84 4.23
CA LYS A 74 1.94 28.69 5.63
C LYS A 74 2.78 29.48 6.61
N ALA A 75 4.10 29.60 6.41
CA ALA A 75 4.95 30.37 7.30
C ALA A 75 4.60 31.87 7.20
N ALA A 76 4.41 32.37 5.98
CA ALA A 76 3.97 33.75 5.75
C ALA A 76 2.59 34.05 6.38
N VAL A 77 1.64 33.10 6.28
CA VAL A 77 0.33 33.21 6.92
C VAL A 77 0.46 33.26 8.45
N ASN A 78 1.21 32.32 9.03
CA ASN A 78 1.38 32.21 10.48
C ASN A 78 2.10 33.44 11.07
N ASP A 79 3.11 33.98 10.38
CA ASP A 79 3.82 35.18 10.83
C ASP A 79 2.95 36.44 10.73
N THR A 80 2.10 36.53 9.70
CA THR A 80 1.11 37.61 9.57
C THR A 80 0.09 37.56 10.71
N ILE A 81 -0.38 36.36 11.07
CA ILE A 81 -1.34 36.15 12.17
C ILE A 81 -0.72 36.49 13.52
N LYS A 82 0.54 36.10 13.78
CA LYS A 82 1.26 36.47 15.01
C LYS A 82 1.32 37.99 15.19
N GLY A 83 1.58 38.74 14.10
CA GLY A 83 1.57 40.21 14.11
C GLY A 83 0.18 40.85 14.27
N LEU A 84 -0.90 40.07 14.10
CA LEU A 84 -2.29 40.49 14.23
C LEU A 84 -2.96 39.98 15.51
N GLY A 85 -2.22 39.39 16.46
CA GLY A 85 -2.72 38.64 17.62
C GLY A 85 -3.67 39.37 18.60
N LYS A 86 -4.03 40.63 18.33
CA LYS A 86 -5.12 41.37 19.00
C LYS A 86 -6.51 41.03 18.44
N PHE A 87 -6.60 40.45 17.24
CA PHE A 87 -7.85 40.08 16.57
C PHE A 87 -8.06 38.56 16.62
N LYS A 88 -9.32 38.10 16.62
CA LYS A 88 -9.70 36.68 16.63
C LYS A 88 -10.83 36.42 15.62
N GLY A 89 -11.02 35.14 15.27
CA GLY A 89 -12.10 34.70 14.39
C GLY A 89 -12.12 35.44 13.05
N GLU A 90 -13.31 35.88 12.64
CA GLU A 90 -13.55 36.49 11.32
C GLU A 90 -12.75 37.77 11.06
N SER A 91 -12.60 38.63 12.07
CA SER A 91 -11.83 39.87 11.93
C SER A 91 -10.33 39.60 11.67
N LEU A 92 -9.79 38.55 12.29
CA LEU A 92 -8.42 38.10 12.02
C LEU A 92 -8.27 37.58 10.59
N ALA A 93 -9.22 36.76 10.14
CA ALA A 93 -9.21 36.17 8.81
C ALA A 93 -9.22 37.23 7.70
N LEU A 94 -10.08 38.24 7.79
CA LEU A 94 -10.17 39.34 6.83
C LEU A 94 -8.91 40.21 6.80
N LEU A 95 -8.36 40.55 7.98
CA LEU A 95 -7.13 41.37 8.07
C LEU A 95 -5.90 40.61 7.56
N ALA A 96 -5.80 39.31 7.84
CA ALA A 96 -4.73 38.46 7.34
C ALA A 96 -4.82 38.30 5.81
N GLY A 97 -6.01 38.01 5.29
CA GLY A 97 -6.24 37.93 3.84
C GLY A 97 -5.90 39.24 3.12
N GLY A 98 -6.29 40.38 3.69
CA GLY A 98 -6.01 41.70 3.10
C GLY A 98 -4.52 42.03 3.06
N LYS A 99 -3.78 41.74 4.14
CA LYS A 99 -2.32 41.93 4.17
C LYS A 99 -1.59 41.02 3.18
N LEU A 100 -2.09 39.81 2.98
CA LEU A 100 -1.51 38.81 2.09
C LEU A 100 -2.00 38.91 0.64
N LYS A 101 -2.86 39.89 0.34
CA LYS A 101 -3.47 40.13 -0.99
C LYS A 101 -4.21 38.89 -1.51
N ALA A 102 -4.88 38.17 -0.63
CA ALA A 102 -5.65 36.98 -0.98
C ALA A 102 -6.98 37.37 -1.67
N ASP A 103 -7.38 36.62 -2.69
CA ASP A 103 -8.71 36.71 -3.30
C ASP A 103 -9.74 35.94 -2.45
N TYR A 104 -9.33 34.79 -1.90
CA TYR A 104 -10.17 33.96 -1.04
C TYR A 104 -9.51 33.63 0.29
N ILE A 105 -10.33 33.54 1.34
CA ILE A 105 -9.91 33.22 2.70
C ILE A 105 -10.68 32.02 3.18
N ILE A 106 -9.96 31.03 3.71
CA ILE A 106 -10.53 29.85 4.37
C ILE A 106 -10.26 29.94 5.86
N SER A 107 -11.31 29.78 6.66
CA SER A 107 -11.23 29.73 8.12
C SER A 107 -12.24 28.71 8.65
N GLY A 108 -11.98 28.18 9.85
CA GLY A 108 -12.90 27.25 10.48
C GLY A 108 -12.51 26.87 11.89
N SER A 109 -13.34 26.05 12.51
CA SER A 109 -13.10 25.47 13.82
C SER A 109 -13.40 23.97 13.82
N ILE A 110 -12.74 23.27 14.72
CA ILE A 110 -13.00 21.87 15.02
C ILE A 110 -13.26 21.75 16.50
N THR A 111 -14.39 21.14 16.84
CA THR A 111 -14.74 20.87 18.23
C THR A 111 -14.73 19.37 18.47
N VAL A 112 -13.91 18.92 19.41
CA VAL A 112 -13.76 17.52 19.78
C VAL A 112 -14.37 17.31 21.16
N ILE A 113 -15.37 16.44 21.25
CA ILE A 113 -16.06 16.08 22.49
C ILE A 113 -16.06 14.55 22.62
N GLY A 114 -15.34 14.05 23.62
CA GLY A 114 -15.14 12.61 23.79
C GLY A 114 -14.44 11.99 22.59
N GLN A 115 -15.12 11.07 21.90
CA GLN A 115 -14.61 10.44 20.67
C GLN A 115 -15.07 11.15 19.39
N SER A 116 -16.09 12.02 19.46
CA SER A 116 -16.68 12.67 18.29
C SER A 116 -16.03 14.02 18.00
N ALA A 117 -16.05 14.41 16.72
CA ALA A 117 -15.57 15.72 16.27
C ALA A 117 -16.56 16.38 15.32
N SER A 118 -16.77 17.69 15.46
CA SER A 118 -17.49 18.51 14.50
C SER A 118 -16.54 19.50 13.83
N ILE A 119 -16.82 19.82 12.57
CA ILE A 119 -16.05 20.72 11.74
C ILE A 119 -16.99 21.79 11.19
N ASP A 120 -16.64 23.04 11.43
CA ASP A 120 -17.25 24.22 10.84
C ASP A 120 -16.20 24.93 10.00
N ALA A 121 -16.39 24.99 8.68
CA ALA A 121 -15.46 25.64 7.76
C ALA A 121 -16.18 26.67 6.89
N THR A 122 -15.49 27.71 6.49
CA THR A 122 -16.03 28.76 5.64
C THR A 122 -14.96 29.23 4.66
N LEU A 123 -15.34 29.31 3.38
CA LEU A 123 -14.58 30.03 2.36
C LEU A 123 -15.27 31.36 2.06
N ARG A 124 -14.49 32.44 2.03
CA ARG A 124 -14.98 33.80 1.81
C ARG A 124 -14.15 34.50 0.74
N ASP A 125 -14.82 35.25 -0.12
CA ASP A 125 -14.22 36.21 -1.03
C ASP A 125 -13.88 37.51 -0.28
N ILE A 126 -12.63 37.98 -0.41
CA ILE A 126 -12.17 39.19 0.28
C ILE A 126 -12.91 40.45 -0.15
N THR A 127 -13.43 40.48 -1.38
CA THR A 127 -14.14 41.62 -1.94
C THR A 127 -15.59 41.70 -1.44
N GLY A 128 -16.09 40.59 -0.87
CA GLY A 128 -17.47 40.47 -0.38
C GLY A 128 -18.51 40.40 -1.50
N GLN A 129 -18.11 40.14 -2.75
CA GLN A 129 -19.02 40.04 -3.89
C GLN A 129 -19.66 38.66 -4.01
N ILE A 130 -18.98 37.62 -3.50
CA ILE A 130 -19.47 36.24 -3.44
C ILE A 130 -19.87 35.90 -2.00
N ASP A 131 -21.09 35.37 -1.84
CA ASP A 131 -21.57 34.89 -0.54
C ASP A 131 -20.64 33.80 0.03
N PRO A 132 -20.38 33.80 1.35
CA PRO A 132 -19.50 32.81 1.96
C PRO A 132 -20.06 31.39 1.79
N ILE A 133 -19.19 30.47 1.38
CA ILE A 133 -19.52 29.05 1.32
C ILE A 133 -19.22 28.45 2.68
N THR A 134 -20.27 28.06 3.39
CA THR A 134 -20.19 27.41 4.70
C THR A 134 -20.28 25.89 4.55
N PHE A 135 -19.53 25.19 5.38
CA PHE A 135 -19.48 23.74 5.41
C PHE A 135 -19.55 23.25 6.84
N PHE A 136 -20.44 22.28 7.06
CA PHE A 136 -20.58 21.57 8.32
C PHE A 136 -20.34 20.08 8.12
N GLY A 137 -19.49 19.49 8.96
CA GLY A 137 -19.16 18.07 8.99
C GLY A 137 -19.14 17.53 10.41
N GLN A 138 -19.54 16.27 10.59
CA GLN A 138 -19.50 15.60 11.89
C GLN A 138 -18.94 14.19 11.73
N SER A 139 -18.14 13.77 12.70
CA SER A 139 -17.51 12.46 12.77
C SER A 139 -17.68 11.86 14.17
N ASN A 140 -17.81 10.52 14.21
CA ASN A 140 -17.86 9.73 15.45
C ASN A 140 -16.47 9.35 15.97
N SER A 141 -15.40 9.80 15.31
CA SER A 141 -14.00 9.59 15.70
C SER A 141 -13.13 10.81 15.35
N LEU A 142 -12.03 11.02 16.07
CA LEU A 142 -11.03 12.03 15.70
C LEU A 142 -10.44 11.78 14.30
N GLY A 143 -10.33 10.51 13.88
CA GLY A 143 -9.86 10.13 12.55
C GLY A 143 -10.80 10.53 11.40
N GLY A 144 -12.10 10.65 11.66
CA GLY A 144 -13.07 11.06 10.64
C GLY A 144 -13.08 12.58 10.35
N VAL A 145 -12.29 13.38 11.05
CA VAL A 145 -12.08 14.80 10.71
C VAL A 145 -11.46 14.96 9.32
N ILE A 146 -10.53 14.07 8.96
CA ILE A 146 -9.81 14.14 7.69
C ILE A 146 -10.74 13.94 6.48
N PRO A 147 -11.61 12.92 6.41
CA PRO A 147 -12.67 12.82 5.40
C PRO A 147 -13.55 14.05 5.26
N GLU A 148 -13.91 14.72 6.37
CA GLU A 148 -14.77 15.91 6.32
C GLU A 148 -14.04 17.13 5.74
N ILE A 149 -12.78 17.35 6.10
CA ILE A 149 -11.97 18.41 5.48
C ILE A 149 -11.71 18.11 3.99
N ASN A 150 -11.59 16.83 3.62
CA ASN A 150 -11.51 16.42 2.22
C ASN A 150 -12.78 16.78 1.45
N ARG A 151 -13.94 16.50 2.03
CA ARG A 151 -15.25 16.84 1.46
C ARG A 151 -15.38 18.36 1.30
N PHE A 152 -14.94 19.13 2.29
CA PHE A 152 -14.91 20.60 2.20
C PHE A 152 -14.04 21.09 1.04
N ALA A 153 -12.82 20.58 0.90
CA ALA A 153 -11.92 20.97 -0.19
C ALA A 153 -12.49 20.61 -1.57
N THR A 154 -13.21 19.49 -1.68
CA THR A 154 -13.93 19.11 -2.91
C THR A 154 -15.04 20.11 -3.22
N THR A 155 -15.89 20.44 -2.23
CA THR A 155 -16.94 21.45 -2.39
C THR A 155 -16.38 22.78 -2.87
N VAL A 156 -15.25 23.23 -2.32
CA VAL A 156 -14.59 24.46 -2.76
C VAL A 156 -14.10 24.35 -4.21
N ASN A 157 -13.42 23.27 -4.58
CA ASN A 157 -12.93 23.10 -5.94
C ASN A 157 -14.05 23.07 -6.98
N GLU A 158 -15.16 22.40 -6.68
CA GLU A 158 -16.31 22.29 -7.58
C GLU A 158 -17.09 23.60 -7.69
N GLN A 159 -17.38 24.25 -6.55
CA GLN A 159 -18.25 25.43 -6.51
C GLN A 159 -17.52 26.74 -6.83
N VAL A 160 -16.27 26.89 -6.40
CA VAL A 160 -15.51 28.14 -6.54
C VAL A 160 -14.61 28.09 -7.76
N PHE A 161 -13.81 27.03 -7.89
CA PHE A 161 -12.81 26.93 -8.95
C PHE A 161 -13.32 26.20 -10.20
N GLN A 162 -14.58 25.73 -10.17
CA GLN A 162 -15.20 24.95 -11.26
C GLN A 162 -14.31 23.79 -11.74
N ARG A 163 -13.54 23.23 -10.80
CA ARG A 163 -12.61 22.13 -11.01
C ARG A 163 -13.33 20.85 -10.58
N GLN A 164 -13.77 20.08 -11.57
CA GLN A 164 -14.17 18.71 -11.33
C GLN A 164 -12.93 17.91 -10.95
N LEU A 165 -12.90 17.46 -9.70
CA LEU A 165 -11.91 16.50 -9.26
C LEU A 165 -12.51 15.12 -9.54
N ASP A 166 -11.90 14.34 -10.45
CA ASP A 166 -12.25 12.94 -10.68
C ASP A 166 -11.81 12.11 -9.46
N TYR A 167 -12.55 12.24 -8.36
CA TYR A 167 -12.58 11.28 -7.28
C TYR A 167 -13.91 10.55 -7.38
N ASN A 168 -13.88 9.32 -7.90
CA ASN A 168 -15.01 8.39 -7.78
C ASN A 168 -15.16 7.96 -6.31
N PHE A 169 -15.64 8.87 -5.47
CA PHE A 169 -16.34 8.60 -4.21
C PHE A 169 -17.81 8.97 -4.40
N SER A 170 -18.50 8.25 -5.28
CA SER A 170 -19.97 8.28 -5.36
C SER A 170 -20.51 6.94 -4.86
N GLY A 171 -20.43 6.73 -3.55
CA GLY A 171 -21.29 5.81 -2.84
C GLY A 171 -22.45 6.59 -2.23
N THR A 172 -23.39 7.07 -3.05
CA THR A 172 -24.74 7.31 -2.54
C THR A 172 -25.36 5.93 -2.25
N PRO A 173 -26.09 5.74 -1.14
CA PRO A 173 -26.81 4.51 -0.90
C PRO A 173 -27.91 4.38 -1.95
N GLN A 174 -27.64 3.62 -3.02
CA GLN A 174 -28.67 3.20 -3.95
C GLN A 174 -29.58 2.20 -3.22
N THR A 175 -30.82 2.64 -3.03
CA THR A 175 -31.94 1.78 -2.68
C THR A 175 -32.11 0.72 -3.76
N LEU A 176 -31.91 -0.54 -3.38
CA LEU A 176 -32.15 -1.70 -4.23
C LEU A 176 -33.63 -1.76 -4.65
N PRO A 177 -33.94 -2.03 -5.93
CA PRO A 177 -35.29 -2.38 -6.37
C PRO A 177 -35.72 -3.68 -5.68
N SER A 178 -36.90 -3.67 -5.06
CA SER A 178 -37.50 -4.86 -4.46
C SER A 178 -37.91 -5.88 -5.54
N PRO A 179 -37.76 -7.20 -5.32
CA PRO A 179 -38.30 -8.21 -6.22
C PRO A 179 -39.84 -8.26 -6.16
N PRO A 180 -40.52 -8.73 -7.22
CA PRO A 180 -41.98 -8.74 -7.29
C PRO A 180 -42.59 -9.71 -6.28
N ARG A 181 -43.64 -9.22 -5.63
CA ARG A 181 -44.46 -9.92 -4.65
C ARG A 181 -45.35 -10.95 -5.37
N SER A 182 -45.19 -12.23 -5.08
CA SER A 182 -46.23 -13.23 -5.32
C SER A 182 -47.05 -13.43 -4.05
N SER A 183 -48.35 -13.22 -4.18
CA SER A 183 -49.40 -13.46 -3.20
C SER A 183 -49.53 -14.95 -2.85
N ASN A 184 -49.71 -15.28 -1.57
CA ASN A 184 -50.93 -15.97 -1.12
C ASN A 184 -51.09 -15.92 0.40
N SER A 185 -52.33 -15.67 0.77
CA SER A 185 -52.94 -15.58 2.09
C SER A 185 -53.09 -16.94 2.78
N ILE A 186 -53.13 -16.96 4.13
CA ILE A 186 -54.32 -17.32 4.95
C ILE A 186 -53.99 -17.33 6.47
N ASN A 187 -54.79 -16.52 7.19
CA ASN A 187 -55.34 -16.59 8.56
C ASN A 187 -54.52 -16.60 9.89
N LYS A 188 -54.68 -15.45 10.56
CA LYS A 188 -54.92 -15.07 11.98
C LYS A 188 -55.13 -16.10 13.11
N SER A 189 -54.47 -15.75 14.24
CA SER A 189 -54.88 -15.73 15.67
C SER A 189 -54.95 -17.08 16.40
N THR A 190 -54.45 -17.28 17.63
CA THR A 190 -54.44 -16.47 18.88
C THR A 190 -53.28 -16.91 19.84
N ALA A 191 -52.77 -15.99 20.67
CA ALA A 191 -51.87 -16.23 21.83
C ALA A 191 -52.64 -16.87 23.03
N PRO A 192 -52.04 -17.38 24.15
CA PRO A 192 -50.72 -17.08 24.75
C PRO A 192 -49.86 -18.26 25.32
N ASN A 193 -48.59 -17.93 25.62
CA ASN A 193 -47.46 -18.65 26.27
C ASN A 193 -47.77 -19.66 27.42
N PRO A 194 -46.82 -20.52 27.89
CA PRO A 194 -45.35 -20.53 27.68
C PRO A 194 -44.71 -21.90 27.37
N ILE A 195 -43.47 -21.89 26.84
CA ILE A 195 -42.30 -22.76 27.13
C ILE A 195 -41.32 -22.57 25.96
N PHE A 196 -40.27 -21.77 26.16
CA PHE A 196 -39.13 -21.70 25.24
C PHE A 196 -37.92 -22.38 25.88
N LYS A 197 -37.60 -23.58 25.38
CA LYS A 197 -36.24 -24.12 25.36
C LYS A 197 -35.70 -23.94 23.94
N THR A 198 -34.78 -22.99 23.83
CA THR A 198 -33.58 -22.99 22.98
C THR A 198 -33.51 -23.94 21.76
N ALA A 199 -33.55 -23.35 20.57
CA ALA A 199 -32.79 -23.81 19.40
C ALA A 199 -32.52 -22.61 18.48
N ALA A 200 -31.40 -21.92 18.69
CA ALA A 200 -30.82 -21.00 17.72
C ALA A 200 -29.81 -21.80 16.87
N SER A 201 -30.04 -21.83 15.57
CA SER A 201 -29.24 -22.55 14.58
C SER A 201 -28.13 -21.66 14.02
N SER A 202 -26.93 -22.25 14.03
CA SER A 202 -25.77 -22.07 13.16
C SER A 202 -25.15 -20.68 13.00
N ASN A 203 -24.11 -20.48 13.81
CA ASN A 203 -22.99 -19.57 13.63
C ASN A 203 -22.18 -19.92 12.36
N ASN A 204 -21.85 -18.91 11.54
CA ASN A 204 -20.61 -18.91 10.74
C ASN A 204 -19.45 -18.57 11.68
N LYS A 205 -18.90 -19.58 12.36
CA LYS A 205 -17.62 -19.46 13.05
C LYS A 205 -16.51 -19.84 12.06
N SER A 206 -15.60 -18.90 11.78
CA SER A 206 -14.28 -19.26 11.24
C SER A 206 -13.62 -20.20 12.25
N THR A 207 -13.07 -21.32 11.78
CA THR A 207 -12.37 -22.32 12.59
C THR A 207 -10.90 -21.94 12.87
N LEU A 208 -10.45 -20.78 12.39
CA LEU A 208 -9.07 -20.30 12.51
C LEU A 208 -8.92 -19.36 13.74
N ASN A 209 -7.69 -19.19 14.23
CA ASN A 209 -7.31 -18.43 15.44
C ASN A 209 -8.26 -17.27 15.82
N PRO A 210 -8.78 -17.20 17.06
CA PRO A 210 -9.70 -16.14 17.49
C PRO A 210 -9.09 -14.73 17.47
N ASN A 211 -7.76 -14.59 17.33
CA ASN A 211 -7.11 -13.31 17.08
C ASN A 211 -7.34 -12.78 15.64
N PHE A 212 -7.77 -13.64 14.72
CA PHE A 212 -8.26 -13.24 13.41
C PHE A 212 -9.70 -12.74 13.56
N LYS A 213 -9.91 -11.44 13.37
CA LYS A 213 -11.22 -10.83 13.60
C LYS A 213 -12.23 -11.34 12.56
N THR A 214 -13.12 -12.22 12.96
CA THR A 214 -14.53 -12.17 12.50
C THR A 214 -15.26 -11.23 13.44
N THR A 215 -16.01 -10.26 12.93
CA THR A 215 -16.73 -9.26 13.73
C THR A 215 -17.49 -9.87 14.93
N GLY A 216 -16.98 -9.70 16.16
CA GLY A 216 -17.74 -10.04 17.39
C GLY A 216 -16.92 -10.48 18.60
N SER A 217 -16.85 -9.58 19.59
CA SER A 217 -16.57 -9.74 21.03
C SER A 217 -15.12 -9.95 21.54
N PRO A 218 -14.70 -9.16 22.56
CA PRO A 218 -13.42 -9.28 23.23
C PRO A 218 -13.53 -10.13 24.51
N ASP A 219 -12.79 -11.25 24.59
CA ASP A 219 -12.11 -11.73 25.79
C ASP A 219 -11.61 -13.17 25.59
N SER A 220 -10.29 -13.37 25.58
CA SER A 220 -9.55 -14.51 26.16
C SER A 220 -8.08 -14.46 25.70
N SER A 221 -7.19 -14.97 26.57
CA SER A 221 -5.73 -15.14 26.44
C SER A 221 -5.14 -15.07 25.03
N THR A 222 -4.09 -14.24 24.86
CA THR A 222 -3.41 -13.98 23.59
C THR A 222 -2.87 -15.26 22.92
N GLY A 223 -3.65 -15.87 22.02
CA GLY A 223 -3.24 -17.01 21.18
C GLY A 223 -2.26 -16.64 20.07
N PHE A 224 -1.17 -15.94 20.43
CA PHE A 224 -0.09 -15.59 19.51
C PHE A 224 1.25 -15.50 20.24
N TRP A 225 2.31 -15.96 19.59
CA TRP A 225 3.69 -15.85 20.06
C TRP A 225 4.37 -14.59 19.49
N LYS A 226 5.36 -14.04 20.20
CA LYS A 226 6.18 -12.95 19.67
C LYS A 226 7.57 -12.92 20.28
N THR A 227 8.51 -12.37 19.54
CA THR A 227 9.86 -12.09 20.04
C THR A 227 9.89 -10.83 20.92
N PRO A 228 10.89 -10.71 21.81
CA PRO A 228 11.38 -9.40 22.22
C PRO A 228 11.80 -8.55 20.99
N PRO A 229 11.90 -7.21 21.12
CA PRO A 229 12.44 -6.37 20.05
C PRO A 229 13.82 -6.85 19.60
N LEU A 230 13.97 -7.12 18.31
CA LEU A 230 15.23 -7.48 17.68
C LEU A 230 15.91 -6.20 17.18
N PRO A 231 17.15 -5.89 17.59
CA PRO A 231 17.86 -4.66 17.21
C PRO A 231 18.45 -4.76 15.79
N LEU A 232 17.60 -5.04 14.80
CA LEU A 232 17.93 -5.24 13.40
C LEU A 232 16.81 -4.74 12.50
N LEU A 233 17.15 -4.54 11.22
CA LEU A 233 16.21 -4.24 10.15
C LEU A 233 15.93 -5.52 9.35
N ALA A 234 14.78 -6.15 9.59
CA ALA A 234 14.36 -7.34 8.84
C ALA A 234 13.86 -6.92 7.44
N ILE A 235 14.57 -7.34 6.40
CA ILE A 235 14.23 -7.11 5.00
C ILE A 235 13.37 -8.26 4.47
N GLY A 236 13.72 -9.49 4.83
CA GLY A 236 12.95 -10.67 4.44
C GLY A 236 13.15 -11.84 5.39
N MET A 237 12.31 -12.85 5.26
CA MET A 237 12.29 -14.05 6.10
C MET A 237 11.83 -15.27 5.31
N ASP A 238 12.40 -16.44 5.59
CA ASP A 238 11.84 -17.71 5.14
C ASP A 238 12.18 -18.81 6.16
N VAL A 239 11.45 -19.93 6.10
CA VAL A 239 11.66 -21.09 6.97
C VAL A 239 12.01 -22.31 6.12
N GLY A 240 12.98 -23.09 6.59
CA GLY A 240 13.36 -24.37 5.99
C GLY A 240 14.56 -24.99 6.70
N ASP A 241 14.74 -26.29 6.50
CA ASP A 241 15.87 -27.09 6.99
C ASP A 241 17.12 -26.75 6.17
N VAL A 242 17.81 -25.67 6.54
CA VAL A 242 18.93 -25.15 5.74
C VAL A 242 20.25 -25.86 6.03
N ASN A 243 20.31 -26.64 7.10
CA ASN A 243 21.48 -27.44 7.45
C ASN A 243 21.33 -28.94 7.11
N ASN A 244 20.15 -29.36 6.63
CA ASN A 244 19.78 -30.73 6.28
C ASN A 244 19.89 -31.72 7.46
N ASP A 245 19.42 -31.32 8.64
CA ASP A 245 19.36 -32.15 9.85
C ASP A 245 17.95 -32.66 10.19
N GLY A 246 16.95 -32.27 9.40
CA GLY A 246 15.54 -32.62 9.57
C GLY A 246 14.75 -31.66 10.46
N ILE A 247 15.37 -30.60 10.99
CA ILE A 247 14.71 -29.55 11.78
C ILE A 247 14.71 -28.28 10.94
N VAL A 248 13.57 -27.59 10.86
CA VAL A 248 13.52 -26.34 10.10
C VAL A 248 14.04 -25.16 10.92
N GLU A 249 14.73 -24.24 10.24
CA GLU A 249 15.18 -22.99 10.83
C GLU A 249 14.44 -21.78 10.25
N THR A 250 14.30 -20.74 11.08
CA THR A 250 13.87 -19.42 10.66
C THR A 250 15.09 -18.60 10.22
N VAL A 251 15.13 -18.19 8.95
CA VAL A 251 16.21 -17.38 8.41
C VAL A 251 15.73 -15.95 8.18
N ILE A 252 16.37 -14.99 8.84
CA ILE A 252 16.09 -13.55 8.70
C ILE A 252 17.19 -12.90 7.86
N LEU A 253 16.79 -12.25 6.78
CA LEU A 253 17.64 -11.41 5.95
C LEU A 253 17.59 -9.96 6.44
N THR A 254 18.77 -9.36 6.66
CA THR A 254 18.94 -7.93 6.95
C THR A 254 19.81 -7.28 5.87
N ASN A 255 20.09 -5.98 6.00
CA ASN A 255 21.00 -5.29 5.08
C ASN A 255 22.46 -5.80 5.14
N LYS A 256 22.92 -6.30 6.30
CA LYS A 256 24.32 -6.66 6.53
C LYS A 256 24.55 -8.14 6.81
N THR A 257 23.52 -8.84 7.28
CA THR A 257 23.63 -10.22 7.74
C THR A 257 22.40 -11.04 7.40
N ILE A 258 22.63 -12.31 7.08
CA ILE A 258 21.64 -13.39 7.09
C ILE A 258 21.81 -14.08 8.44
N ILE A 259 20.72 -14.23 9.19
CA ILE A 259 20.75 -14.79 10.54
C ILE A 259 19.86 -16.01 10.57
N ILE A 260 20.40 -17.15 11.00
CA ILE A 260 19.68 -18.42 11.11
C ILE A 260 19.33 -18.63 12.58
N TYR A 261 18.06 -18.83 12.85
CA TYR A 261 17.50 -19.10 14.16
C TYR A 261 16.85 -20.48 14.18
N GLN A 262 17.05 -21.19 15.28
CA GLN A 262 16.31 -22.39 15.60
C GLN A 262 15.39 -22.10 16.78
N MET A 263 14.19 -22.65 16.76
CA MET A 263 13.27 -22.54 17.87
C MET A 263 13.56 -23.65 18.87
N LEU A 264 13.92 -23.28 20.11
CA LEU A 264 14.25 -24.21 21.18
C LEU A 264 13.52 -23.81 22.45
N ASN A 265 12.69 -24.71 22.99
CA ASN A 265 11.91 -24.47 24.21
C ASN A 265 11.16 -23.12 24.17
N ASN A 266 10.45 -22.88 23.06
CA ASN A 266 9.69 -21.65 22.82
C ASN A 266 10.55 -20.35 22.77
N ARG A 267 11.84 -20.48 22.41
CA ARG A 267 12.75 -19.35 22.24
C ARG A 267 13.53 -19.46 20.94
N MET A 268 13.57 -18.35 20.19
CA MET A 268 14.46 -18.24 19.03
C MET A 268 15.91 -18.12 19.50
N VAL A 269 16.71 -19.14 19.17
CA VAL A 269 18.15 -19.19 19.45
C VAL A 269 18.90 -19.01 18.15
N LYS A 270 19.78 -18.01 18.09
CA LYS A 270 20.62 -17.77 16.92
C LYS A 270 21.68 -18.87 16.83
N THR A 271 21.66 -19.65 15.75
CA THR A 271 22.63 -20.73 15.50
C THR A 271 23.79 -20.23 14.64
N THR A 272 23.48 -19.45 13.59
CA THR A 272 24.47 -18.99 12.61
C THR A 272 24.20 -17.54 12.18
N GLN A 273 25.27 -16.85 11.79
CA GLN A 273 25.21 -15.51 11.21
C GLN A 273 26.19 -15.39 10.05
N ILE A 274 25.69 -15.01 8.88
CA ILE A 274 26.45 -14.92 7.64
C ILE A 274 26.41 -13.48 7.14
N PRO A 275 27.53 -12.84 6.82
CA PRO A 275 27.51 -11.51 6.20
C PRO A 275 26.80 -11.55 4.83
N THR A 276 26.03 -10.52 4.52
CA THR A 276 25.51 -10.34 3.15
C THR A 276 26.66 -10.03 2.20
N ALA A 277 26.44 -10.25 0.90
CA ALA A 277 27.43 -9.92 -0.11
C ALA A 277 27.82 -8.43 -0.01
N LYS A 278 29.13 -8.14 -0.05
CA LYS A 278 29.61 -6.75 -0.05
C LYS A 278 29.00 -6.00 -1.22
N PHE A 279 28.73 -4.70 -1.04
CA PHE A 279 28.26 -3.83 -2.12
C PHE A 279 26.94 -4.31 -2.75
N SER A 280 26.09 -4.94 -1.93
CA SER A 280 24.76 -5.41 -2.32
C SER A 280 23.67 -4.76 -1.47
N HIS A 281 22.47 -4.70 -2.03
CA HIS A 281 21.24 -4.28 -1.35
C HIS A 281 20.24 -5.42 -1.41
N PRO A 282 20.14 -6.24 -0.35
CA PRO A 282 19.20 -7.36 -0.32
C PRO A 282 17.75 -6.89 -0.44
N LEU A 283 16.93 -7.67 -1.14
CA LEU A 283 15.52 -7.38 -1.40
C LEU A 283 14.59 -8.46 -0.80
N GLY A 284 15.04 -9.71 -0.73
CA GLY A 284 14.26 -10.84 -0.24
C GLY A 284 15.06 -12.13 -0.22
N ILE A 285 14.55 -13.12 0.52
CA ILE A 285 15.16 -14.44 0.73
C ILE A 285 14.14 -15.55 0.51
N ASP A 286 14.52 -16.59 -0.21
CA ASP A 286 13.71 -17.80 -0.40
C ASP A 286 14.57 -19.04 -0.21
N ILE A 287 14.02 -20.06 0.42
CA ILE A 287 14.70 -21.31 0.76
C ILE A 287 13.97 -22.46 0.08
N GLY A 288 14.69 -23.36 -0.57
CA GLY A 288 14.10 -24.60 -1.06
C GLY A 288 15.11 -25.41 -1.86
N ASP A 289 14.98 -26.73 -1.84
CA ASP A 289 15.80 -27.65 -2.63
C ASP A 289 15.30 -27.68 -4.10
N ILE A 290 15.82 -26.75 -4.91
CA ILE A 290 15.45 -26.59 -6.32
C ILE A 290 16.27 -27.53 -7.20
N ASN A 291 17.54 -27.80 -6.85
CA ASN A 291 18.39 -28.69 -7.63
C ASN A 291 18.15 -30.20 -7.31
N ASN A 292 17.34 -30.52 -6.30
CA ASN A 292 17.00 -31.87 -5.82
C ASN A 292 18.21 -32.66 -5.32
N ASN A 293 19.18 -32.00 -4.67
CA ASN A 293 20.33 -32.66 -4.03
C ASN A 293 20.08 -33.03 -2.56
N GLY A 294 18.91 -32.69 -2.02
CA GLY A 294 18.53 -32.94 -0.63
C GLY A 294 18.97 -31.87 0.37
N THR A 295 19.69 -30.81 -0.06
CA THR A 295 20.07 -29.68 0.80
C THR A 295 19.45 -28.40 0.24
N PRO A 296 18.48 -27.80 0.94
CA PRO A 296 17.83 -26.58 0.47
C PRO A 296 18.82 -25.45 0.19
N GLU A 297 18.68 -24.82 -0.98
CA GLU A 297 19.45 -23.62 -1.29
C GLU A 297 18.75 -22.38 -0.75
N ILE A 298 19.57 -21.41 -0.33
CA ILE A 298 19.12 -20.10 0.13
C ILE A 298 19.34 -19.11 -1.01
N PHE A 299 18.26 -18.68 -1.67
CA PHE A 299 18.25 -17.68 -2.73
C PHE A 299 18.13 -16.28 -2.14
N ILE A 300 19.11 -15.42 -2.40
CA ILE A 300 19.07 -14.01 -1.99
C ILE A 300 18.90 -13.16 -3.24
N SER A 301 17.69 -12.61 -3.38
CA SER A 301 17.40 -11.55 -4.36
C SER A 301 18.01 -10.24 -3.88
N SER A 302 18.87 -9.61 -4.68
CA SER A 302 19.51 -8.36 -4.28
C SER A 302 19.87 -7.46 -5.47
N LEU A 303 20.18 -6.19 -5.18
CA LEU A 303 20.75 -5.23 -6.13
C LEU A 303 22.23 -5.03 -5.88
N ASN A 304 22.91 -4.43 -6.84
CA ASN A 304 24.25 -3.84 -6.66
C ASN A 304 24.24 -2.58 -5.77
N SER A 305 25.43 -2.03 -5.50
CA SER A 305 25.60 -0.76 -4.77
C SER A 305 24.78 0.40 -5.34
N ASP A 306 24.67 0.50 -6.65
CA ASP A 306 23.97 1.62 -7.30
C ASP A 306 22.45 1.42 -7.35
N ARG A 307 21.93 0.31 -6.79
CA ARG A 307 20.50 -0.05 -6.76
C ARG A 307 19.81 -0.04 -8.14
N ASN A 308 20.54 -0.35 -9.22
CA ASN A 308 20.05 -0.20 -10.60
C ASN A 308 20.23 -1.46 -11.48
N ARG A 309 20.67 -2.57 -10.88
CA ARG A 309 20.74 -3.89 -11.53
C ARG A 309 20.66 -5.00 -10.48
N ALA A 310 20.14 -6.16 -10.88
CA ALA A 310 20.16 -7.34 -10.02
C ALA A 310 21.60 -7.82 -9.80
N ASN A 311 21.88 -8.28 -8.59
CA ASN A 311 23.16 -8.82 -8.17
C ASN A 311 22.97 -9.96 -7.15
N SER A 312 22.03 -10.85 -7.46
CA SER A 312 21.60 -11.93 -6.57
C SER A 312 22.68 -13.01 -6.41
N TYR A 313 22.54 -13.82 -5.37
CA TYR A 313 23.45 -14.90 -5.06
C TYR A 313 22.70 -16.03 -4.33
N ILE A 314 23.32 -17.21 -4.31
CA ILE A 314 22.73 -18.43 -3.76
C ILE A 314 23.74 -19.03 -2.79
N LEU A 315 23.29 -19.35 -1.58
CA LEU A 315 24.06 -20.08 -0.58
C LEU A 315 23.53 -21.50 -0.48
N GLU A 316 24.40 -22.45 -0.14
CA GLU A 316 24.02 -23.84 0.13
C GLU A 316 24.91 -24.36 1.26
N PHE A 317 24.35 -25.18 2.16
CA PHE A 317 25.11 -25.75 3.26
C PHE A 317 26.03 -26.87 2.76
N ASN A 318 27.29 -26.84 3.16
CA ASN A 318 28.28 -27.85 2.74
C ASN A 318 28.67 -28.85 3.84
N GLY A 319 27.85 -28.97 4.89
CA GLY A 319 28.15 -29.76 6.09
C GLY A 319 28.86 -28.98 7.21
N LYS A 320 29.32 -27.74 6.95
CA LYS A 320 29.99 -26.90 7.95
C LYS A 320 29.60 -25.44 7.90
N SER A 321 29.34 -24.92 6.72
CA SER A 321 29.14 -23.49 6.48
C SER A 321 28.22 -23.30 5.27
N TYR A 322 27.87 -22.05 4.99
CA TYR A 322 26.97 -21.64 3.91
C TYR A 322 27.74 -20.85 2.83
N PRO A 323 28.66 -21.47 2.08
CA PRO A 323 29.35 -20.78 0.99
C PRO A 323 28.37 -20.36 -0.10
N ALA A 324 28.71 -19.27 -0.81
CA ALA A 324 27.98 -18.91 -2.01
C ALA A 324 28.33 -19.87 -3.16
N VAL A 325 27.34 -20.62 -3.64
CA VAL A 325 27.48 -21.53 -4.78
C VAL A 325 27.33 -20.80 -6.11
N LYS A 326 26.65 -19.64 -6.12
CA LYS A 326 26.52 -18.73 -7.26
C LYS A 326 26.48 -17.28 -6.78
N THR A 327 27.10 -16.37 -7.52
CA THR A 327 27.15 -14.92 -7.21
C THR A 327 27.02 -14.08 -8.49
N GLY A 328 26.74 -12.78 -8.34
CA GLY A 328 26.69 -11.86 -9.48
C GLY A 328 25.52 -12.13 -10.44
N ILE A 329 24.46 -12.76 -9.95
CA ILE A 329 23.39 -13.29 -10.77
C ILE A 329 22.43 -12.15 -11.16
N PRO A 330 22.19 -11.89 -12.45
CA PRO A 330 21.36 -10.78 -12.90
C PRO A 330 19.86 -11.15 -12.90
N TRP A 331 19.40 -11.87 -11.88
CA TRP A 331 18.02 -12.35 -11.76
C TRP A 331 17.49 -12.06 -10.36
N TYR A 332 16.25 -11.63 -10.25
CA TYR A 332 15.48 -11.75 -9.02
C TYR A 332 14.84 -13.13 -8.99
N TYR A 333 14.83 -13.75 -7.82
CA TYR A 333 14.25 -15.07 -7.58
C TYR A 333 13.14 -15.02 -6.55
N ARG A 334 12.17 -15.92 -6.72
CA ARG A 334 11.14 -16.27 -5.72
C ARG A 334 10.87 -17.77 -5.77
N ILE A 335 10.57 -18.37 -4.63
CA ILE A 335 10.09 -19.75 -4.58
C ILE A 335 8.62 -19.72 -4.19
N SER A 336 7.79 -20.33 -5.03
CA SER A 336 6.40 -20.63 -4.69
C SER A 336 6.31 -22.06 -4.19
N LYS A 337 5.73 -22.26 -3.01
CA LYS A 337 5.53 -23.58 -2.40
C LYS A 337 4.03 -23.78 -2.20
N GLU A 338 3.50 -24.89 -2.71
CA GLU A 338 2.19 -25.38 -2.27
C GLU A 338 2.41 -26.32 -1.08
N THR A 339 1.46 -26.44 -0.16
CA THR A 339 1.57 -27.22 1.09
C THR A 339 2.12 -28.64 0.89
N SER A 340 1.79 -29.30 -0.22
CA SER A 340 2.29 -30.64 -0.59
C SER A 340 3.05 -30.68 -1.93
N GLY A 341 3.26 -29.52 -2.55
CA GLY A 341 3.86 -29.40 -3.87
C GLY A 341 5.38 -29.29 -3.83
N LYS A 342 6.03 -29.68 -4.93
CA LYS A 342 7.44 -29.37 -5.11
C LYS A 342 7.64 -27.85 -5.19
N PRO A 343 8.69 -27.29 -4.56
CA PRO A 343 8.98 -25.87 -4.67
C PRO A 343 9.21 -25.50 -6.13
N LEU A 344 8.63 -24.37 -6.57
CA LEU A 344 8.86 -23.85 -7.90
C LEU A 344 9.66 -22.55 -7.87
N LEU A 345 10.81 -22.56 -8.54
CA LEU A 345 11.65 -21.38 -8.70
C LEU A 345 11.11 -20.50 -9.83
N LEU A 346 10.86 -19.24 -9.50
CA LEU A 346 10.55 -18.17 -10.43
C LEU A 346 11.74 -17.24 -10.59
N GLY A 347 11.92 -16.69 -11.80
CA GLY A 347 13.01 -15.78 -12.11
C GLY A 347 12.57 -14.61 -13.00
N GLN A 348 13.10 -13.42 -12.73
CA GLN A 348 13.00 -12.27 -13.64
C GLN A 348 14.34 -11.58 -13.81
N GLU A 349 14.75 -11.38 -15.07
CA GLU A 349 16.10 -10.93 -15.42
C GLU A 349 16.27 -9.40 -15.44
N GLN A 350 17.34 -8.92 -14.79
CA GLN A 350 17.76 -7.51 -14.76
C GLN A 350 19.28 -7.34 -14.94
N ARG A 351 19.78 -7.55 -16.18
CA ARG A 351 21.22 -7.38 -16.52
C ARG A 351 21.70 -5.94 -16.69
N LYS A 352 20.95 -5.16 -17.45
CA LYS A 352 21.32 -3.78 -17.82
C LYS A 352 20.70 -2.81 -16.82
N LYS A 353 21.23 -1.58 -16.77
CA LYS A 353 20.46 -0.43 -16.30
C LYS A 353 19.25 -0.29 -17.23
N LYS A 354 18.16 -1.01 -16.96
CA LYS A 354 16.92 -0.92 -17.73
C LYS A 354 16.12 0.27 -17.22
N ALA A 355 15.14 0.66 -18.02
CA ALA A 355 14.21 1.74 -17.70
C ALA A 355 13.36 1.45 -16.45
N ASP A 356 13.08 0.19 -16.11
CA ASP A 356 12.28 -0.20 -14.94
C ASP A 356 12.58 -1.65 -14.47
N ILE A 357 11.95 -2.07 -13.36
CA ILE A 357 12.04 -3.43 -12.77
C ILE A 357 11.03 -4.42 -13.39
N LEU A 358 10.21 -3.99 -14.34
CA LEU A 358 9.06 -4.75 -14.87
C LEU A 358 9.30 -5.24 -16.31
N THR A 359 10.31 -4.72 -17.00
CA THR A 359 10.53 -4.90 -18.43
C THR A 359 10.69 -6.37 -18.83
N ALA A 360 11.39 -7.17 -18.03
CA ALA A 360 11.58 -8.60 -18.32
C ALA A 360 10.32 -9.41 -17.97
N PRO A 361 10.00 -10.45 -18.74
CA PRO A 361 9.00 -11.43 -18.33
C PRO A 361 9.45 -12.20 -17.08
N VAL A 362 8.47 -12.76 -16.36
CA VAL A 362 8.68 -13.70 -15.25
C VAL A 362 8.67 -15.11 -15.81
N TYR A 363 9.71 -15.88 -15.49
CA TYR A 363 9.88 -17.25 -15.93
C TYR A 363 9.73 -18.23 -14.77
N GLU A 364 9.19 -19.41 -15.06
CA GLU A 364 9.52 -20.63 -14.33
C GLU A 364 10.97 -21.00 -14.67
N MET A 365 11.77 -21.26 -13.64
CA MET A 365 13.19 -21.60 -13.77
C MET A 365 13.39 -23.09 -13.55
N GLN A 366 14.38 -23.66 -14.22
CA GLN A 366 14.80 -25.05 -14.04
C GLN A 366 16.29 -25.13 -13.76
N TYR A 367 16.69 -26.10 -12.94
CA TYR A 367 18.08 -26.43 -12.77
C TYR A 367 18.54 -27.35 -13.90
N HIS A 368 19.52 -26.90 -14.68
CA HIS A 368 20.10 -27.65 -15.79
C HIS A 368 21.60 -27.41 -15.86
N ASN A 369 22.39 -28.50 -15.85
CA ASN A 369 23.84 -28.48 -15.96
C ASN A 369 24.52 -27.47 -15.03
N GLY A 370 24.15 -27.49 -13.74
CA GLY A 370 24.76 -26.61 -12.75
C GLY A 370 24.27 -25.17 -12.75
N ASN A 371 23.22 -24.83 -13.50
CA ASN A 371 22.70 -23.47 -13.62
C ASN A 371 21.17 -23.43 -13.55
N TYR A 372 20.61 -22.34 -13.01
CA TYR A 372 19.18 -22.07 -13.07
C TYR A 372 18.89 -21.29 -14.36
N VAL A 373 18.12 -21.90 -15.26
CA VAL A 373 17.82 -21.38 -16.59
C VAL A 373 16.32 -21.15 -16.76
N PRO A 374 15.90 -20.12 -17.51
CA PRO A 374 14.49 -19.88 -17.79
C PRO A 374 13.90 -21.02 -18.63
N HIS A 375 12.69 -21.44 -18.30
CA HIS A 375 11.95 -22.48 -19.00
C HIS A 375 10.64 -21.93 -19.59
N ASN A 376 9.59 -21.81 -18.79
CA ASN A 376 8.28 -21.31 -19.22
C ASN A 376 8.09 -19.83 -18.86
N ILE A 377 7.40 -19.07 -19.70
CA ILE A 377 6.96 -17.72 -19.33
C ILE A 377 5.68 -17.83 -18.52
N ILE A 378 5.69 -17.31 -17.30
CA ILE A 378 4.53 -17.26 -16.40
C ILE A 378 3.78 -15.94 -16.58
N LEU A 379 4.50 -14.82 -16.57
CA LEU A 379 3.94 -13.50 -16.86
C LEU A 379 4.78 -12.78 -17.91
N ARG A 380 4.10 -12.08 -18.82
CA ARG A 380 4.78 -11.23 -19.81
C ARG A 380 5.48 -10.05 -19.10
N GLY A 381 6.45 -9.47 -19.79
CA GLY A 381 7.07 -8.23 -19.33
C GLY A 381 6.02 -7.12 -19.21
N LYS A 382 6.26 -6.20 -18.28
CA LYS A 382 5.38 -5.07 -17.91
C LYS A 382 4.08 -5.49 -17.22
N THR A 383 3.95 -6.73 -16.78
CA THR A 383 2.78 -7.20 -16.02
C THR A 383 2.98 -7.08 -14.51
N ALA A 384 4.06 -7.65 -13.98
CA ALA A 384 4.39 -7.65 -12.56
C ALA A 384 5.90 -7.86 -12.35
N ASN A 385 6.38 -7.59 -11.13
CA ASN A 385 7.72 -7.96 -10.70
C ASN A 385 7.68 -9.30 -9.96
N VAL A 386 8.62 -10.21 -10.24
CA VAL A 386 8.64 -11.57 -9.68
C VAL A 386 8.57 -11.57 -8.16
N LEU A 387 9.14 -10.59 -7.45
CA LEU A 387 9.14 -10.57 -5.98
C LEU A 387 7.73 -10.53 -5.37
N GLY A 388 6.76 -9.99 -6.11
CA GLY A 388 5.36 -9.93 -5.71
C GLY A 388 4.49 -11.01 -6.37
N VAL A 389 5.09 -12.09 -6.88
CA VAL A 389 4.37 -13.19 -7.56
C VAL A 389 4.35 -14.44 -6.69
N ALA A 390 3.18 -15.09 -6.67
CA ALA A 390 2.99 -16.45 -6.17
C ALA A 390 2.20 -17.26 -7.21
N ILE A 391 2.50 -18.55 -7.32
CA ILE A 391 1.89 -19.42 -8.32
C ILE A 391 1.43 -20.74 -7.73
N LYS A 392 0.27 -21.19 -8.21
CA LYS A 392 -0.27 -22.52 -8.00
C LYS A 392 -0.31 -23.24 -9.36
N LYS A 393 0.22 -24.47 -9.42
CA LYS A 393 0.04 -25.35 -10.58
C LYS A 393 -1.34 -25.99 -10.49
N ASP A 394 -2.31 -25.41 -11.19
CA ASP A 394 -3.62 -26.04 -11.38
C ASP A 394 -3.60 -26.92 -12.63
N ASN A 395 -3.59 -28.25 -12.46
CA ASN A 395 -3.66 -29.20 -13.57
C ASN A 395 -5.04 -29.26 -14.26
N GLN A 396 -6.07 -28.55 -13.76
CA GLN A 396 -7.44 -28.63 -14.26
C GLN A 396 -7.95 -27.37 -14.97
N ASN A 397 -7.10 -26.35 -15.19
CA ASN A 397 -7.38 -25.17 -16.03
C ASN A 397 -8.68 -24.39 -15.68
N LYS A 398 -9.18 -24.52 -14.45
CA LYS A 398 -10.45 -23.91 -13.99
C LYS A 398 -10.26 -22.92 -12.84
N HIS A 399 -9.06 -22.82 -12.27
CA HIS A 399 -8.71 -21.90 -11.19
C HIS A 399 -7.66 -20.87 -11.65
N PHE A 400 -7.44 -19.82 -10.85
CA PHE A 400 -6.29 -18.94 -11.07
C PHE A 400 -4.99 -19.75 -10.93
N SER A 401 -3.98 -19.43 -11.74
CA SER A 401 -2.67 -20.07 -11.63
C SER A 401 -1.62 -19.14 -11.01
N THR A 402 -1.79 -17.83 -11.17
CA THR A 402 -0.82 -16.84 -10.68
C THR A 402 -1.53 -15.72 -9.93
N ALA A 403 -1.03 -15.38 -8.74
CA ALA A 403 -1.34 -14.16 -8.01
C ALA A 403 -0.13 -13.23 -8.07
N ALA A 404 -0.35 -11.96 -8.39
CA ALA A 404 0.72 -10.97 -8.46
C ALA A 404 0.25 -9.58 -8.04
N PHE A 405 1.15 -8.77 -7.48
CA PHE A 405 0.98 -7.32 -7.50
C PHE A 405 1.30 -6.80 -8.89
N ASP A 406 0.33 -6.13 -9.50
CA ASP A 406 0.53 -5.52 -10.81
C ASP A 406 1.31 -4.19 -10.73
N THR A 407 1.39 -3.50 -11.86
CA THR A 407 2.19 -2.26 -12.00
C THR A 407 1.69 -1.09 -11.17
N ILE A 408 0.50 -1.17 -10.56
CA ILE A 408 -0.09 -0.14 -9.72
C ILE A 408 -0.33 -0.62 -8.28
N GLU A 409 0.37 -1.68 -7.85
CA GLU A 409 0.27 -2.26 -6.50
C GLU A 409 -1.11 -2.89 -6.20
N HIS A 410 -1.87 -3.32 -7.21
CA HIS A 410 -3.12 -4.07 -7.02
C HIS A 410 -2.88 -5.57 -7.04
N LEU A 411 -3.46 -6.30 -6.08
CA LEU A 411 -3.50 -7.76 -6.09
C LEU A 411 -4.34 -8.21 -7.29
N SER A 412 -3.70 -8.95 -8.20
CA SER A 412 -4.29 -9.41 -9.45
C SER A 412 -4.11 -10.93 -9.61
N LEU A 413 -5.11 -11.58 -10.18
CA LEU A 413 -5.08 -13.00 -10.52
C LEU A 413 -5.00 -13.20 -12.02
N PHE A 414 -4.23 -14.19 -12.44
CA PHE A 414 -4.02 -14.52 -13.84
C PHE A 414 -4.24 -16.03 -14.09
N THR A 415 -4.72 -16.34 -15.29
CA THR A 415 -4.71 -17.69 -15.86
C THR A 415 -3.28 -18.21 -16.05
N GLU A 416 -3.13 -19.51 -16.33
CA GLU A 416 -1.85 -20.12 -16.73
C GLU A 416 -1.23 -19.42 -17.96
N SER A 417 -2.05 -18.92 -18.88
CA SER A 417 -1.58 -18.16 -20.06
C SER A 417 -1.09 -16.73 -19.76
N GLY A 418 -1.19 -16.28 -18.50
CA GLY A 418 -0.88 -14.91 -18.08
C GLY A 418 -1.98 -13.88 -18.40
N THR A 419 -3.19 -14.33 -18.75
CA THR A 419 -4.35 -13.45 -18.96
C THR A 419 -4.97 -13.05 -17.62
N LEU A 420 -5.24 -11.75 -17.42
CA LEU A 420 -5.87 -11.21 -16.20
C LEU A 420 -7.28 -11.76 -16.02
N LEU A 421 -7.55 -12.36 -14.86
CA LEU A 421 -8.86 -12.87 -14.44
C LEU A 421 -9.57 -11.89 -13.51
N TRP A 422 -8.82 -11.30 -12.59
CA TRP A 422 -9.37 -10.47 -11.52
C TRP A 422 -8.33 -9.51 -10.98
N ARG A 423 -8.78 -8.38 -10.45
CA ARG A 423 -7.96 -7.38 -9.77
C ARG A 423 -8.75 -6.79 -8.60
N ASN A 424 -8.11 -6.64 -7.45
CA ASN A 424 -8.72 -6.00 -6.29
C ASN A 424 -8.95 -4.50 -6.52
N ARG A 425 -9.85 -3.88 -5.77
CA ARG A 425 -10.23 -2.46 -5.98
C ARG A 425 -9.28 -1.46 -5.33
N GLU A 426 -8.56 -1.88 -4.31
CA GLU A 426 -7.68 -1.03 -3.51
C GLU A 426 -6.24 -1.54 -3.63
N ALA A 427 -5.28 -0.62 -3.79
CA ALA A 427 -3.87 -1.00 -3.75
C ALA A 427 -3.54 -1.70 -2.43
N SER A 428 -2.65 -2.68 -2.50
CA SER A 428 -2.21 -3.51 -1.37
C SER A 428 -0.70 -3.70 -1.45
N GLY A 429 -0.08 -4.13 -0.36
CA GLY A 429 1.38 -4.23 -0.28
C GLY A 429 2.03 -3.00 0.34
N GLY A 430 3.11 -2.53 -0.29
CA GLY A 430 3.95 -1.45 0.21
C GLY A 430 5.22 -1.94 0.89
N THR A 431 6.38 -1.60 0.30
CA THR A 431 7.70 -1.86 0.87
C THR A 431 8.56 -0.60 0.78
N MET A 432 9.70 -0.63 1.46
CA MET A 432 10.76 0.39 1.33
C MET A 432 11.94 -0.09 0.46
N SER A 433 11.83 -1.29 -0.12
CA SER A 433 12.83 -1.81 -1.05
C SER A 433 12.71 -1.09 -2.38
N MET A 434 13.80 -0.51 -2.86
CA MET A 434 13.77 0.44 -3.96
C MET A 434 14.86 0.25 -5.01
N PHE A 435 14.52 0.56 -6.25
CA PHE A 435 15.35 0.59 -7.44
C PHE A 435 15.54 2.02 -7.93
N PHE A 436 16.75 2.38 -8.32
CA PHE A 436 17.08 3.68 -8.90
C PHE A 436 16.95 3.63 -10.41
N LEU A 437 16.00 4.39 -10.94
CA LEU A 437 15.74 4.48 -12.37
C LEU A 437 16.88 5.27 -13.06
N PRO A 438 17.19 4.99 -14.34
CA PRO A 438 18.18 5.76 -15.06
C PRO A 438 17.76 7.23 -15.18
N LYS A 439 18.64 8.16 -14.77
CA LYS A 439 18.43 9.59 -14.98
C LYS A 439 18.55 9.95 -16.47
N ALA A 440 17.71 10.87 -16.96
CA ALA A 440 17.81 11.37 -18.33
C ALA A 440 19.01 12.33 -18.49
N HIS A 441 19.21 13.20 -17.48
CA HIS A 441 20.35 14.10 -17.36
C HIS A 441 21.04 13.93 -16.00
N ALA A 442 22.34 14.28 -15.92
CA ALA A 442 23.13 14.09 -14.69
C ALA A 442 22.57 14.86 -13.49
N ASP A 443 21.99 16.04 -13.76
CA ASP A 443 21.46 16.97 -12.78
C ASP A 443 20.01 16.68 -12.37
N ASP A 444 19.34 15.73 -13.03
CA ASP A 444 17.97 15.35 -12.68
C ASP A 444 17.92 14.72 -11.28
N ASP A 445 16.78 14.86 -10.61
CA ASP A 445 16.52 14.12 -9.38
C ASP A 445 16.53 12.61 -9.63
N GLN A 446 16.88 11.85 -8.60
CA GLN A 446 16.90 10.40 -8.71
C GLN A 446 15.47 9.86 -8.62
N ASP A 447 14.96 9.38 -9.76
CA ASP A 447 13.69 8.67 -9.79
C ASP A 447 13.82 7.27 -9.16
N ILE A 448 12.79 6.88 -8.41
CA ILE A 448 12.77 5.66 -7.61
C ILE A 448 11.55 4.82 -7.99
N GLN A 449 11.76 3.51 -8.06
CA GLN A 449 10.69 2.52 -8.17
C GLN A 449 10.76 1.55 -7.00
N PHE A 450 9.64 1.32 -6.32
CA PHE A 450 9.57 0.37 -5.20
C PHE A 450 9.30 -1.04 -5.69
N PHE A 451 9.88 -2.03 -4.99
CA PHE A 451 9.54 -3.43 -5.18
C PHE A 451 8.25 -3.77 -4.44
N PRO A 452 7.41 -4.67 -4.98
CA PRO A 452 6.21 -5.11 -4.30
C PRO A 452 6.56 -5.94 -3.05
N LEU A 453 5.62 -5.98 -2.10
CA LEU A 453 5.67 -6.95 -1.02
C LEU A 453 5.40 -8.35 -1.60
N ARG A 454 5.82 -9.39 -0.89
CA ARG A 454 5.66 -10.76 -1.36
C ARG A 454 4.22 -11.22 -1.16
N ILE A 455 3.70 -11.97 -2.12
CA ILE A 455 2.47 -12.73 -1.96
C ILE A 455 2.87 -14.14 -1.52
N ARG A 456 2.11 -14.73 -0.61
CA ARG A 456 2.24 -16.13 -0.22
C ARG A 456 0.96 -16.87 -0.53
N ILE A 457 1.09 -18.17 -0.76
CA ILE A 457 -0.03 -19.07 -0.97
C ILE A 457 0.16 -20.27 -0.06
N HIS A 458 -0.94 -20.79 0.48
CA HIS A 458 -0.92 -21.98 1.33
C HIS A 458 -2.35 -22.52 1.48
N ASP A 459 -2.50 -23.84 1.61
CA ASP A 459 -3.76 -24.45 2.09
C ASP A 459 -3.73 -24.39 3.62
N MET A 460 -4.33 -23.35 4.20
CA MET A 460 -4.24 -23.08 5.64
C MET A 460 -5.32 -23.81 6.45
N ASN A 461 -6.37 -24.29 5.80
CA ASN A 461 -7.47 -24.99 6.46
C ASN A 461 -7.50 -26.50 6.17
N GLY A 462 -6.58 -26.99 5.32
CA GLY A 462 -6.46 -28.39 4.95
C GLY A 462 -7.58 -28.90 4.05
N ASP A 463 -8.29 -27.99 3.36
CA ASP A 463 -9.44 -28.35 2.50
C ASP A 463 -9.04 -28.69 1.04
N GLY A 464 -7.76 -28.57 0.71
CA GLY A 464 -7.18 -28.80 -0.61
C GLY A 464 -7.25 -27.61 -1.55
N ASN A 465 -7.94 -26.52 -1.16
CA ASN A 465 -7.87 -25.25 -1.85
C ASN A 465 -6.72 -24.41 -1.30
N ILE A 466 -6.20 -23.54 -2.15
CA ILE A 466 -5.07 -22.69 -1.78
C ILE A 466 -5.62 -21.31 -1.49
N GLU A 467 -5.34 -20.81 -0.30
CA GLU A 467 -5.54 -19.42 0.06
C GLU A 467 -4.37 -18.56 -0.44
N ILE A 468 -4.66 -17.29 -0.69
CA ILE A 468 -3.68 -16.26 -0.99
C ILE A 468 -3.56 -15.35 0.22
N LEU A 469 -2.32 -15.14 0.66
CA LEU A 469 -1.97 -14.20 1.71
C LEU A 469 -1.31 -12.96 1.12
N SER A 470 -1.81 -11.80 1.53
CA SER A 470 -1.27 -10.50 1.18
C SER A 470 -1.23 -9.61 2.41
N ALA A 471 -0.22 -8.76 2.52
CA ALA A 471 -0.17 -7.71 3.52
C ALA A 471 -0.36 -6.34 2.89
N THR A 472 -0.87 -5.41 3.67
CA THR A 472 -0.97 -4.00 3.31
C THR A 472 -0.39 -3.17 4.44
N ASN A 473 0.58 -2.33 4.11
CA ASN A 473 1.19 -1.38 5.03
C ASN A 473 0.54 -0.01 4.85
N HIS A 474 0.12 0.59 5.97
CA HIS A 474 -0.49 1.91 5.96
C HIS A 474 0.56 2.99 5.76
N ASP A 475 0.53 3.64 4.60
CA ASP A 475 1.45 4.72 4.24
C ASP A 475 1.03 6.03 4.91
N LYS A 476 1.81 6.48 5.90
CA LYS A 476 1.65 7.77 6.57
C LYS A 476 1.75 8.96 5.62
N THR A 477 2.46 8.79 4.51
CA THR A 477 2.66 9.86 3.54
C THR A 477 1.47 9.99 2.59
N MET A 478 0.51 9.04 2.64
CA MET A 478 -0.68 8.99 1.78
C MET A 478 -0.34 9.07 0.28
N GLY A 479 0.85 8.60 -0.12
CA GLY A 479 1.35 8.68 -1.50
C GLY A 479 1.71 10.10 -1.99
N ILE A 480 1.75 11.11 -1.12
CA ILE A 480 2.03 12.51 -1.49
C ILE A 480 3.51 12.72 -1.86
N LEU A 481 4.40 11.89 -1.32
CA LEU A 481 5.83 11.89 -1.64
C LEU A 481 6.19 10.63 -2.43
N SER A 482 6.27 10.74 -3.76
CA SER A 482 6.58 9.60 -4.64
C SER A 482 7.91 8.90 -4.31
N ASN A 483 8.88 9.64 -3.74
CA ASN A 483 10.23 9.16 -3.43
C ASN A 483 10.46 8.89 -1.93
N SER A 484 9.44 9.03 -1.07
CA SER A 484 9.56 8.81 0.38
C SER A 484 8.32 8.12 0.91
N LYS A 485 8.47 6.86 1.35
CA LYS A 485 7.41 6.06 1.97
C LYS A 485 7.70 5.91 3.46
N ALA A 486 6.68 6.06 4.30
CA ALA A 486 6.78 5.85 5.74
C ALA A 486 5.54 5.14 6.26
N TYR A 487 5.73 4.14 7.10
CA TYR A 487 4.65 3.25 7.52
C TYR A 487 4.56 3.15 9.06
N ASP A 488 3.36 3.16 9.64
CA ASP A 488 3.13 2.96 11.10
C ASP A 488 2.63 1.58 11.46
N TRP A 489 1.82 0.97 10.61
CA TRP A 489 1.20 -0.32 10.88
C TRP A 489 0.92 -1.07 9.59
N GLY A 490 0.75 -2.38 9.71
CA GLY A 490 0.34 -3.23 8.61
C GLY A 490 -0.75 -4.22 9.02
N VAL A 491 -1.46 -4.74 8.03
CA VAL A 491 -2.47 -5.80 8.20
C VAL A 491 -2.18 -6.91 7.23
N LEU A 492 -2.42 -8.14 7.65
CA LEU A 492 -2.39 -9.30 6.77
C LEU A 492 -3.81 -9.80 6.53
N GLU A 493 -4.10 -10.19 5.29
CA GLU A 493 -5.38 -10.75 4.88
C GLU A 493 -5.16 -12.07 4.13
N SER A 494 -6.05 -13.02 4.41
CA SER A 494 -6.20 -14.26 3.64
C SER A 494 -7.40 -14.13 2.73
N TYR A 495 -7.26 -14.67 1.52
CA TYR A 495 -8.32 -14.68 0.53
C TYR A 495 -8.45 -16.06 -0.12
N SER A 496 -9.68 -16.42 -0.46
CA SER A 496 -9.97 -17.57 -1.33
C SER A 496 -10.65 -17.10 -2.61
N TRP A 497 -10.24 -17.66 -3.74
CA TRP A 497 -10.89 -17.45 -5.02
C TRP A 497 -12.19 -18.26 -5.11
N LYS A 498 -13.32 -17.61 -5.38
CA LYS A 498 -14.63 -18.27 -5.55
C LYS A 498 -15.13 -18.28 -7.00
N GLY A 499 -14.22 -18.18 -7.97
CA GLY A 499 -14.52 -18.25 -9.40
C GLY A 499 -14.86 -16.91 -10.06
N THR A 500 -15.43 -15.96 -9.32
CA THR A 500 -15.75 -14.61 -9.82
C THR A 500 -15.05 -13.51 -9.05
N ASP A 501 -14.83 -13.72 -7.74
CA ASP A 501 -14.24 -12.73 -6.85
C ASP A 501 -13.32 -13.40 -5.82
N MET A 502 -12.41 -12.60 -5.27
CA MET A 502 -11.61 -12.98 -4.11
C MET A 502 -12.34 -12.59 -2.85
N ILE A 503 -12.64 -13.57 -2.01
CA ILE A 503 -13.33 -13.34 -0.74
C ILE A 503 -12.29 -13.35 0.37
N SER A 504 -12.26 -12.29 1.16
CA SER A 504 -11.45 -12.23 2.38
C SER A 504 -11.98 -13.26 3.38
N ASN A 505 -11.13 -14.20 3.76
CA ASN A 505 -11.45 -15.22 4.76
C ASN A 505 -11.31 -14.65 6.16
N TRP A 506 -10.23 -13.90 6.38
CA TRP A 506 -9.93 -13.24 7.62
C TRP A 506 -8.88 -12.14 7.43
N LYS A 507 -8.79 -11.28 8.45
CA LYS A 507 -7.85 -10.18 8.55
C LYS A 507 -7.25 -10.13 9.95
N THR A 508 -5.94 -9.90 10.05
CA THR A 508 -5.29 -9.69 11.34
C THR A 508 -5.73 -8.36 11.96
N SER A 509 -5.60 -8.23 13.27
CA SER A 509 -5.55 -6.89 13.87
C SER A 509 -4.33 -6.11 13.31
N PRO A 510 -4.38 -4.76 13.27
CA PRO A 510 -3.23 -3.96 12.85
C PRO A 510 -1.99 -4.30 13.68
N LEU A 511 -0.92 -4.68 13.00
CA LEU A 511 0.37 -4.96 13.57
C LEU A 511 1.20 -3.67 13.62
N PRO A 512 1.83 -3.32 14.75
CA PRO A 512 2.69 -2.16 14.83
C PRO A 512 3.92 -2.29 13.91
N GLY A 513 4.25 -1.20 13.23
CA GLY A 513 5.34 -1.12 12.26
C GLY A 513 4.95 -1.59 10.86
N ARG A 514 5.90 -1.48 9.94
CA ARG A 514 5.76 -2.02 8.59
C ARG A 514 5.91 -3.53 8.61
N ILE A 515 4.98 -4.28 8.02
CA ILE A 515 5.20 -5.68 7.68
C ILE A 515 6.28 -5.72 6.59
N SER A 516 7.45 -6.25 6.93
CA SER A 516 8.52 -6.46 5.95
C SER A 516 8.40 -7.80 5.27
N ASP A 517 7.86 -8.80 5.96
CA ASP A 517 7.69 -10.13 5.39
C ASP A 517 6.73 -11.02 6.18
N PHE A 518 6.26 -12.10 5.54
CA PHE A 518 5.43 -13.13 6.15
C PHE A 518 5.47 -14.46 5.38
N LEU A 519 5.09 -15.53 6.06
CA LEU A 519 4.87 -16.86 5.49
C LEU A 519 4.01 -17.70 6.43
N VAL A 520 3.57 -18.85 5.92
CA VAL A 520 3.03 -19.94 6.73
C VAL A 520 4.05 -21.06 6.76
N ALA A 521 4.40 -21.52 7.96
CA ALA A 521 5.29 -22.64 8.19
C ALA A 521 5.21 -23.08 9.66
N ASP A 522 5.42 -24.37 9.90
CA ASP A 522 5.80 -24.96 11.19
C ASP A 522 7.19 -24.43 11.61
N PHE A 523 7.22 -23.23 12.19
CA PHE A 523 8.50 -22.56 12.49
C PHE A 523 9.12 -23.03 13.80
N ASP A 524 8.35 -23.72 14.64
CA ASP A 524 8.79 -24.24 15.93
C ASP A 524 8.93 -25.76 16.01
N ASN A 525 8.66 -26.46 14.91
CA ASN A 525 8.80 -27.91 14.71
C ASN A 525 7.85 -28.73 15.59
N ASP A 526 6.63 -28.24 15.81
CA ASP A 526 5.59 -28.95 16.56
C ASP A 526 4.62 -29.75 15.64
N GLY A 527 4.77 -29.61 14.32
CA GLY A 527 3.95 -30.26 13.30
C GLY A 527 2.68 -29.49 12.91
N ILE A 528 2.47 -28.30 13.46
CA ILE A 528 1.39 -27.38 13.14
C ILE A 528 2.00 -26.19 12.40
N ASP A 529 1.29 -25.68 11.38
CA ASP A 529 1.74 -24.49 10.67
C ASP A 529 1.26 -23.20 11.36
N GLU A 530 2.16 -22.24 11.53
CA GLU A 530 1.84 -20.90 12.00
C GLU A 530 1.93 -19.88 10.89
N LEU A 531 1.09 -18.85 10.99
CA LEU A 531 1.35 -17.60 10.28
C LEU A 531 2.44 -16.83 11.02
N VAL A 532 3.63 -16.72 10.41
CA VAL A 532 4.75 -15.96 10.94
C VAL A 532 4.91 -14.64 10.18
N VAL A 533 4.95 -13.54 10.91
CA VAL A 533 5.01 -12.17 10.38
C VAL A 533 6.20 -11.42 10.96
N ALA A 534 7.01 -10.83 10.09
CA ALA A 534 8.09 -9.91 10.45
C ALA A 534 7.62 -8.47 10.33
N THR A 535 7.73 -7.70 11.41
CA THR A 535 7.44 -6.25 11.40
C THR A 535 8.67 -5.42 11.75
N VAL A 536 8.81 -4.27 11.10
CA VAL A 536 9.81 -3.24 11.39
C VAL A 536 9.11 -2.09 12.10
N THR A 537 9.31 -2.00 13.42
CA THR A 537 8.71 -0.96 14.27
C THR A 537 9.50 0.34 14.25
N GLU A 538 10.80 0.26 13.98
CA GLU A 538 11.70 1.42 13.81
C GLU A 538 12.64 1.12 12.65
N GLU A 539 12.64 1.96 11.60
CA GLU A 539 13.49 1.76 10.40
C GLU A 539 14.96 2.12 10.66
N GLY A 540 15.23 3.00 11.64
CA GLY A 540 16.60 3.42 11.99
C GLY A 540 17.19 4.47 11.06
N ASP A 541 16.33 5.32 10.45
CA ASP A 541 16.71 6.32 9.44
C ASP A 541 17.49 7.52 9.98
N THR A 542 17.75 7.58 11.29
CA THR A 542 18.57 8.63 11.91
C THR A 542 19.83 8.04 12.51
N VAL A 543 20.91 8.82 12.58
CA VAL A 543 22.19 8.42 13.20
C VAL A 543 22.03 7.96 14.66
N ILE A 544 20.93 8.35 15.32
CA ILE A 544 20.64 8.10 16.74
C ILE A 544 19.70 6.90 16.93
N SER A 545 18.73 6.68 16.03
CA SER A 545 17.76 5.58 16.15
C SER A 545 18.30 4.29 15.54
N LYS A 546 18.33 3.22 16.34
CA LYS A 546 18.65 1.87 15.83
C LYS A 546 17.38 1.25 15.27
N SER A 547 17.50 0.54 14.15
CA SER A 547 16.40 -0.25 13.60
C SER A 547 15.90 -1.29 14.61
N LYS A 548 14.59 -1.48 14.72
CA LYS A 548 13.97 -2.50 15.55
C LYS A 548 12.90 -3.26 14.79
N SER A 549 13.03 -4.58 14.81
CA SER A 549 12.06 -5.51 14.23
C SER A 549 11.48 -6.44 15.28
N ARG A 550 10.38 -7.12 14.96
CA ARG A 550 9.78 -8.19 15.76
C ARG A 550 9.29 -9.30 14.84
N LEU A 551 9.31 -10.53 15.33
CA LEU A 551 8.51 -11.60 14.75
C LEU A 551 7.28 -11.86 15.62
N VAL A 552 6.16 -12.12 14.96
CA VAL A 552 4.89 -12.50 15.57
C VAL A 552 4.41 -13.77 14.86
N ALA A 553 4.01 -14.78 15.62
CA ALA A 553 3.46 -16.02 15.08
C ALA A 553 2.05 -16.25 15.62
N TYR A 554 1.15 -16.71 14.74
CA TYR A 554 -0.23 -17.05 15.06
C TYR A 554 -0.49 -18.49 14.64
N ASP A 555 -0.87 -19.33 15.59
CA ASP A 555 -1.33 -20.69 15.33
C ASP A 555 -2.50 -20.64 14.35
N LEU A 556 -2.45 -21.37 13.24
CA LEU A 556 -3.55 -21.36 12.27
C LEU A 556 -4.73 -22.20 12.76
N ILE A 557 -4.47 -23.26 13.52
CA ILE A 557 -5.47 -24.14 14.11
C ILE A 557 -5.45 -23.94 15.63
N VAL A 558 -6.60 -23.59 16.22
CA VAL A 558 -6.74 -23.70 17.69
C VAL A 558 -7.19 -25.12 17.98
N SER A 559 -6.39 -25.86 18.76
CA SER A 559 -6.84 -27.11 19.35
C SER A 559 -8.20 -26.89 20.01
N GLN A 560 -9.21 -27.66 19.62
CA GLN A 560 -10.40 -27.77 20.45
C GLN A 560 -9.94 -28.45 21.73
N ASP A 561 -9.75 -27.67 22.80
CA ASP A 561 -9.60 -28.22 24.14
C ASP A 561 -10.82 -29.13 24.39
N ASN A 562 -10.55 -30.43 24.52
CA ASN A 562 -11.52 -31.44 24.92
C ASN A 562 -11.92 -31.27 26.39
#